data_AF-A0A957RMH6-F1
#
_entry.id   AF-A0A957RMH6-F1
#
_cell.length_a   1.000
_cell.length_b   1.000
_cell.length_c   1.000
_cell.angle_alpha   90.00
_cell.angle_beta   90.00
_cell.angle_gamma   90.00
#
_symmetry.space_group_name_H-M   'P 1'
#
loop_
_entity.id
_entity.type
_entity.pdbx_description
1 polymer ?
#
loop_
_entity_poly.entity_id
_entity_poly.type
_entity_poly.pdbx_seq_one_letter_code
_entity_poly.pdbx_strand_id
1 'polypeptide(L)'
;VLLATSISGGDVGYIYVTAARWDEESETFSIEDMDFVAADDTQELDGVFYPVWTDQDLEDFIFEWSPTVYALSDGETEAFALLEPTVYGASGADTEYAVRGIYTFAGGQERYAIMYYDGDLVYKRTIGFSGEGGTGAPRAITPRAGDTFTILEQWIEADEDGNEVINEYLGETLTFQGTPFEVIAYEGYPGDYSLSITATDLNGNEVTEYA
;
A
#
# COMPACT_ATOMS: atom_id res chain seq x y z
N VAL A 1 -11.47 -14.84 -4.46
CA VAL A 1 -10.94 -15.94 -3.62
C VAL A 1 -11.49 -15.74 -2.23
N LEU A 2 -11.99 -16.79 -1.57
CA LEU A 2 -12.52 -16.67 -0.22
C LEU A 2 -11.48 -17.19 0.78
N LEU A 3 -11.02 -16.33 1.66
CA LEU A 3 -10.21 -16.67 2.82
C LEU A 3 -11.13 -16.86 4.02
N ALA A 4 -10.89 -17.91 4.80
CA ALA A 4 -11.61 -18.18 6.04
C ALA A 4 -10.62 -18.64 7.11
N THR A 5 -10.65 -17.99 8.27
CA THR A 5 -9.80 -18.32 9.41
C THR A 5 -10.48 -17.88 10.72
N SER A 6 -9.82 -18.12 11.83
CA SER A 6 -10.20 -17.56 13.13
C SER A 6 -9.06 -16.71 13.67
N ILE A 7 -9.35 -15.49 14.09
CA ILE A 7 -8.40 -14.58 14.73
C ILE A 7 -8.70 -14.59 16.23
N SER A 8 -7.66 -14.71 17.04
CA SER A 8 -7.80 -14.74 18.50
C SER A 8 -6.81 -13.78 19.15
N GLY A 9 -7.25 -13.09 20.19
CA GLY A 9 -6.48 -12.05 20.85
C GLY A 9 -7.41 -11.03 21.50
N GLY A 10 -6.89 -10.26 22.45
CA GLY A 10 -7.61 -9.09 22.98
C GLY A 10 -7.22 -7.84 22.21
N ASP A 11 -8.11 -6.84 22.19
CA ASP A 11 -7.82 -5.51 21.65
C ASP A 11 -7.30 -5.54 20.19
N VAL A 12 -7.89 -6.40 19.34
CA VAL A 12 -7.58 -6.42 17.90
C VAL A 12 -7.96 -5.06 17.30
N GLY A 13 -6.96 -4.39 16.72
CA GLY A 13 -7.07 -3.13 16.02
C GLY A 13 -7.24 -3.38 14.53
N TYR A 14 -6.25 -3.04 13.72
CA TYR A 14 -6.35 -3.18 12.27
C TYR A 14 -6.12 -4.63 11.82
N ILE A 15 -6.81 -5.02 10.76
CA ILE A 15 -6.51 -6.22 9.99
C ILE A 15 -6.16 -5.76 8.58
N TYR A 16 -5.07 -6.30 8.03
CA TYR A 16 -4.62 -6.03 6.68
C TYR A 16 -4.66 -7.30 5.85
N VAL A 17 -4.92 -7.15 4.56
CA VAL A 17 -4.63 -8.17 3.56
C VAL A 17 -3.48 -7.69 2.69
N THR A 18 -2.57 -8.61 2.37
CA THR A 18 -1.54 -8.39 1.35
C THR A 18 -1.62 -9.52 0.33
N ALA A 19 -1.57 -9.17 -0.95
CA ALA A 19 -1.44 -10.13 -2.04
C ALA A 19 -0.07 -9.95 -2.70
N ALA A 20 0.72 -11.02 -2.70
CA ALA A 20 2.01 -11.04 -3.35
C ALA A 20 2.01 -12.10 -4.47
N ARG A 21 2.35 -11.70 -5.69
CA ARG A 21 2.37 -12.59 -6.87
C ARG A 21 3.77 -13.16 -7.05
N TRP A 22 3.83 -14.48 -7.27
CA TRP A 22 5.08 -15.14 -7.62
C TRP A 22 5.57 -14.67 -8.99
N ASP A 23 6.85 -14.30 -9.06
CA ASP A 23 7.54 -13.97 -10.29
C ASP A 23 8.57 -15.05 -10.63
N GLU A 24 8.39 -15.71 -11.78
CA GLU A 24 9.24 -16.83 -12.18
C GLU A 24 10.64 -16.40 -12.60
N GLU A 25 10.86 -15.15 -13.03
CA GLU A 25 12.15 -14.68 -13.50
C GLU A 25 13.10 -14.37 -12.34
N SER A 26 12.59 -13.69 -11.32
CA SER A 26 13.35 -13.36 -10.10
C SER A 26 13.34 -14.48 -9.06
N GLU A 27 12.41 -15.43 -9.14
CA GLU A 27 12.13 -16.42 -8.10
C GLU A 27 11.79 -15.78 -6.75
N THR A 28 11.02 -14.68 -6.79
CA THR A 28 10.60 -13.90 -5.62
C THR A 28 9.12 -13.50 -5.73
N PHE A 29 8.56 -12.87 -4.70
CA PHE A 29 7.18 -12.37 -4.75
C PHE A 29 7.14 -10.86 -4.90
N SER A 30 6.43 -10.36 -5.91
CA SER A 30 6.06 -8.94 -6.03
C SER A 30 4.84 -8.65 -5.18
N ILE A 31 4.82 -7.59 -4.37
CA ILE A 31 3.63 -7.17 -3.64
C ILE A 31 2.75 -6.35 -4.58
N GLU A 32 1.57 -6.89 -4.90
CA GLU A 32 0.69 -6.37 -5.95
C GLU A 32 -0.51 -5.60 -5.38
N ASP A 33 -0.95 -5.95 -4.17
CA ASP A 33 -2.14 -5.37 -3.52
C ASP A 33 -1.99 -5.39 -2.01
N MET A 34 -2.44 -4.32 -1.36
CA MET A 34 -2.47 -4.17 0.09
C MET A 34 -3.70 -3.36 0.47
N ASP A 35 -4.45 -3.81 1.47
CA ASP A 35 -5.57 -3.01 1.98
C ASP A 35 -5.88 -3.31 3.44
N PHE A 36 -6.58 -2.38 4.08
CA PHE A 36 -7.28 -2.67 5.32
C PHE A 36 -8.46 -3.61 5.02
N VAL A 37 -8.72 -4.53 5.94
CA VAL A 37 -9.99 -5.26 5.95
C VAL A 37 -11.04 -4.39 6.63
N ALA A 38 -12.11 -4.08 5.88
CA ALA A 38 -13.25 -3.34 6.40
C ALA A 38 -14.00 -4.17 7.45
N ALA A 39 -14.33 -3.55 8.58
CA ALA A 39 -15.24 -4.07 9.59
C ALA A 39 -16.64 -3.50 9.35
N ASP A 40 -17.66 -4.15 9.93
CA ASP A 40 -19.04 -3.67 9.82
C ASP A 40 -19.25 -2.34 10.54
N ASP A 41 -18.51 -2.12 11.63
CA ASP A 41 -18.56 -0.91 12.45
C ASP A 41 -17.18 -0.25 12.55
N THR A 42 -17.17 1.07 12.65
CA THR A 42 -15.97 1.90 12.85
C THR A 42 -16.19 2.83 14.03
N GLN A 43 -15.16 3.01 14.85
CA GLN A 43 -15.17 3.95 15.97
C GLN A 43 -14.11 5.03 15.81
N GLU A 44 -14.34 6.19 16.41
CA GLU A 44 -13.40 7.31 16.44
C GLU A 44 -12.84 7.52 17.85
N LEU A 45 -11.52 7.68 17.96
CA LEU A 45 -10.85 8.11 19.17
C LEU A 45 -9.82 9.18 18.84
N ASP A 46 -9.96 10.38 19.43
CA ASP A 46 -9.06 11.51 19.24
C ASP A 46 -8.80 11.87 17.76
N GLY A 47 -9.79 11.71 16.89
CA GLY A 47 -9.71 11.99 15.46
C GLY A 47 -9.09 10.86 14.62
N VAL A 48 -8.81 9.70 15.22
CA VAL A 48 -8.34 8.50 14.53
C VAL A 48 -9.47 7.47 14.51
N PHE A 49 -9.70 6.87 13.34
CA PHE A 49 -10.74 5.87 13.13
C PHE A 49 -10.15 4.46 13.19
N TYR A 50 -10.86 3.56 13.85
CA TYR A 50 -10.48 2.17 14.05
C TYR A 50 -11.66 1.24 13.71
N PRO A 51 -11.40 0.08 13.11
CA PRO A 51 -12.41 -0.97 12.99
C PRO A 51 -12.89 -1.41 14.38
N VAL A 52 -14.16 -1.81 14.45
CA VAL A 52 -14.75 -2.47 15.63
C VAL A 52 -15.03 -3.91 15.25
N TRP A 53 -14.31 -4.82 15.88
CA TRP A 53 -14.50 -6.27 15.70
C TRP A 53 -15.30 -6.85 16.85
N THR A 54 -16.35 -7.60 16.54
CA THR A 54 -17.01 -8.46 17.51
C THR A 54 -16.26 -9.79 17.66
N ASP A 55 -16.47 -10.49 18.77
CA ASP A 55 -15.90 -11.84 18.96
C ASP A 55 -16.30 -12.77 17.80
N GLN A 56 -17.50 -12.61 17.25
CA GLN A 56 -18.02 -13.40 16.14
C GLN A 56 -17.33 -13.08 14.81
N ASP A 57 -16.99 -11.81 14.55
CA ASP A 57 -16.25 -11.40 13.35
C ASP A 57 -14.84 -12.01 13.34
N LEU A 58 -14.25 -12.16 14.52
CA LEU A 58 -12.91 -12.74 14.67
C LEU A 58 -12.95 -14.28 14.68
N GLU A 59 -13.93 -14.90 15.34
CA GLU A 59 -14.06 -16.36 15.40
C GLU A 59 -14.34 -16.98 14.01
N ASP A 60 -15.24 -16.36 13.24
CA ASP A 60 -15.62 -16.79 11.89
C ASP A 60 -15.17 -15.75 10.84
N PHE A 61 -13.89 -15.34 10.90
CA PHE A 61 -13.36 -14.34 9.98
C PHE A 61 -13.37 -14.84 8.54
N ILE A 62 -14.03 -14.08 7.67
CA ILE A 62 -14.15 -14.36 6.23
C ILE A 62 -13.79 -13.11 5.45
N PHE A 63 -12.90 -13.27 4.47
CA PHE A 63 -12.52 -12.20 3.55
C PHE A 63 -12.60 -12.68 2.11
N GLU A 64 -13.28 -11.91 1.26
CA GLU A 64 -13.31 -12.15 -0.18
C GLU A 64 -12.31 -11.24 -0.88
N TRP A 65 -11.19 -11.81 -1.30
CA TRP A 65 -10.19 -11.10 -2.08
C TRP A 65 -10.50 -11.19 -3.59
N SER A 66 -10.30 -10.09 -4.32
CA SER A 66 -10.37 -10.05 -5.78
C SER A 66 -9.07 -9.44 -6.32
N PRO A 67 -8.37 -10.12 -7.25
CA PRO A 67 -7.12 -9.59 -7.81
C PRO A 67 -7.38 -8.25 -8.51
N THR A 68 -6.85 -7.19 -7.91
CA THR A 68 -6.87 -5.83 -8.46
C THR A 68 -5.47 -5.28 -8.34
N VAL A 69 -4.94 -4.73 -9.43
CA VAL A 69 -3.65 -4.04 -9.43
C VAL A 69 -3.85 -2.62 -9.92
N TYR A 70 -3.03 -1.70 -9.43
CA TYR A 70 -3.17 -0.29 -9.73
C TYR A 70 -1.98 0.21 -10.53
N ALA A 71 -2.26 1.15 -11.43
CA ALA A 71 -1.25 1.90 -12.15
C ALA A 71 -1.44 3.39 -11.89
N LEU A 72 -0.34 4.13 -11.84
CA LEU A 72 -0.36 5.58 -11.99
C LEU A 72 -0.24 5.94 -13.46
N SER A 73 -1.03 6.91 -13.91
CA SER A 73 -1.00 7.44 -15.27
C SER A 73 -0.64 8.91 -15.28
N ASP A 74 0.28 9.30 -16.16
CA ASP A 74 0.55 10.72 -16.48
C ASP A 74 -0.20 11.23 -17.72
N GLY A 75 -1.08 10.39 -18.27
CA GLY A 75 -1.83 10.64 -19.51
C GLY A 75 -1.09 10.23 -20.79
N GLU A 76 0.20 9.89 -20.71
CA GLU A 76 1.01 9.36 -21.83
C GLU A 76 1.55 7.96 -21.52
N THR A 77 1.97 7.74 -20.27
CA THR A 77 2.55 6.51 -19.74
C THR A 77 1.76 6.06 -18.52
N GLU A 78 1.69 4.75 -18.33
CA GLU A 78 1.12 4.12 -17.13
C GLU A 78 2.17 3.20 -16.52
N ALA A 79 2.27 3.22 -15.20
CA ALA A 79 3.24 2.44 -14.46
C ALA A 79 2.57 1.77 -13.25
N PHE A 80 2.90 0.50 -13.02
CA PHE A 80 2.41 -0.23 -11.85
C PHE A 80 2.75 0.51 -10.54
N ALA A 81 1.80 0.54 -9.62
CA ALA A 81 1.95 1.19 -8.33
C ALA A 81 1.24 0.39 -7.24
N LEU A 82 2.00 0.02 -6.21
CA LEU A 82 1.43 -0.46 -4.97
C LEU A 82 0.81 0.71 -4.19
N LEU A 83 -0.50 0.62 -3.94
CA LEU A 83 -1.22 1.53 -3.05
C LEU A 83 -1.20 0.96 -1.64
N GLU A 84 -0.39 1.55 -0.77
CA GLU A 84 -0.31 1.15 0.62
C GLU A 84 -1.39 1.88 1.45
N PRO A 85 -2.24 1.17 2.21
CA PRO A 85 -3.21 1.80 3.09
C PRO A 85 -2.47 2.49 4.25
N THR A 86 -2.76 3.78 4.48
CA THR A 86 -2.12 4.58 5.54
C THR A 86 -3.11 5.14 6.56
N VAL A 87 -4.40 5.25 6.20
CA VAL A 87 -5.49 5.68 7.08
C VAL A 87 -6.73 4.83 6.80
N TYR A 88 -7.31 4.24 7.85
CA TYR A 88 -8.51 3.38 7.77
C TYR A 88 -9.81 4.16 7.48
N GLY A 89 -9.86 5.44 7.83
CA GLY A 89 -11.00 6.31 7.55
C GLY A 89 -12.26 5.98 8.36
N ALA A 90 -13.23 6.89 8.36
CA ALA A 90 -14.58 6.64 8.91
C ALA A 90 -15.42 5.74 7.98
N SER A 91 -15.06 5.73 6.70
CA SER A 91 -15.64 4.95 5.62
C SER A 91 -14.56 4.71 4.56
N GLY A 92 -14.85 3.86 3.57
CA GLY A 92 -13.92 3.61 2.47
C GLY A 92 -13.51 4.87 1.69
N ALA A 93 -14.34 5.91 1.63
CA ALA A 93 -13.98 7.18 0.97
C ALA A 93 -13.04 8.06 1.82
N ASP A 94 -13.02 7.84 3.14
CA ASP A 94 -12.19 8.57 4.09
C ASP A 94 -10.83 7.90 4.34
N THR A 95 -10.55 6.77 3.67
CA THR A 95 -9.25 6.12 3.70
C THR A 95 -8.19 6.99 3.02
N GLU A 96 -6.93 6.67 3.25
CA GLU A 96 -5.83 7.30 2.54
C GLU A 96 -4.81 6.26 2.14
N TYR A 97 -4.44 6.28 0.87
CA TYR A 97 -3.43 5.40 0.28
C TYR A 97 -2.15 6.16 -0.03
N ALA A 98 -1.03 5.45 -0.04
CA ALA A 98 0.29 5.98 -0.35
C ALA A 98 0.94 5.19 -1.48
N VAL A 99 1.65 5.90 -2.35
CA VAL A 99 2.60 5.32 -3.31
C VAL A 99 3.98 5.88 -2.99
N ARG A 100 4.95 4.99 -2.76
CA ARG A 100 6.35 5.34 -2.52
C ARG A 100 7.09 5.49 -3.84
N GLY A 101 8.07 6.38 -3.85
CA GLY A 101 8.89 6.61 -5.03
C GLY A 101 10.03 7.57 -4.82
N ILE A 102 10.79 7.78 -5.88
CA ILE A 102 11.81 8.82 -5.98
C ILE A 102 11.24 9.96 -6.82
N TYR A 103 11.07 11.11 -6.19
CA TYR A 103 10.67 12.34 -6.85
C TYR A 103 11.91 13.07 -7.37
N THR A 104 11.95 13.34 -8.67
CA THR A 104 13.04 14.06 -9.32
C THR A 104 12.53 15.38 -9.88
N PHE A 105 13.02 16.48 -9.31
CA PHE A 105 12.71 17.82 -9.82
C PHE A 105 13.28 17.97 -11.24
N ALA A 106 12.67 18.80 -12.09
CA ALA A 106 13.16 19.09 -13.45
C ALA A 106 14.61 19.63 -13.48
N GLY A 107 15.10 20.16 -12.36
CA GLY A 107 16.49 20.57 -12.15
C GLY A 107 17.47 19.43 -11.81
N GLY A 108 17.00 18.18 -11.72
CA GLY A 108 17.76 16.97 -11.45
C GLY A 108 17.98 16.63 -9.97
N GLN A 109 17.43 17.39 -9.03
CA GLN A 109 17.48 17.01 -7.61
C GLN A 109 16.50 15.87 -7.34
N GLU A 110 16.92 14.87 -6.58
CA GLU A 110 16.07 13.73 -6.19
C GLU A 110 15.72 13.75 -4.71
N ARG A 111 14.57 13.15 -4.38
CA ARG A 111 14.15 12.86 -3.01
C ARG A 111 13.35 11.58 -2.96
N TYR A 112 13.56 10.78 -1.92
CA TYR A 112 12.53 9.83 -1.51
C TYR A 112 11.25 10.60 -1.22
N ALA A 113 10.13 10.12 -1.74
CA ALA A 113 8.85 10.78 -1.65
C ALA A 113 7.71 9.77 -1.52
N ILE A 114 6.64 10.24 -0.86
CA ILE A 114 5.39 9.51 -0.73
C ILE A 114 4.29 10.38 -1.34
N MET A 115 3.57 9.80 -2.29
CA MET A 115 2.39 10.40 -2.89
C MET A 115 1.14 9.83 -2.24
N TYR A 116 0.24 10.70 -1.79
CA TYR A 116 -0.96 10.30 -1.07
C TYR A 116 -2.21 10.52 -1.91
N TYR A 117 -3.13 9.56 -1.83
CA TYR A 117 -4.43 9.53 -2.50
C TYR A 117 -5.53 9.33 -1.44
N ASP A 118 -6.71 9.90 -1.64
CA ASP A 118 -7.86 9.60 -0.78
C ASP A 118 -8.52 8.26 -1.16
N GLY A 119 -9.59 7.89 -0.45
CA GLY A 119 -10.31 6.64 -0.69
C GLY A 119 -11.04 6.56 -2.04
N ASP A 120 -11.25 7.71 -2.69
CA ASP A 120 -11.73 7.78 -4.08
C ASP A 120 -10.54 7.75 -5.08
N LEU A 121 -9.33 7.47 -4.60
CA LEU A 121 -8.08 7.40 -5.34
C LEU A 121 -7.69 8.72 -6.04
N VAL A 122 -8.12 9.86 -5.48
CA VAL A 122 -7.78 11.19 -5.97
C VAL A 122 -6.53 11.72 -5.26
N TYR A 123 -5.60 12.27 -6.03
CA TYR A 123 -4.36 12.84 -5.51
C TYR A 123 -4.63 13.90 -4.42
N LYS A 124 -3.97 13.76 -3.27
CA LYS A 124 -4.03 14.73 -2.17
C LYS A 124 -2.77 15.58 -2.09
N ARG A 125 -1.61 14.93 -2.00
CA ARG A 125 -0.32 15.60 -1.72
C ARG A 125 0.87 14.69 -2.01
N THR A 126 2.04 15.31 -2.16
CA THR A 126 3.33 14.62 -2.18
C THR A 126 4.19 15.16 -1.05
N ILE A 127 4.78 14.26 -0.26
CA ILE A 127 5.73 14.60 0.79
C ILE A 127 7.09 14.02 0.40
N GLY A 128 8.12 14.86 0.34
CA GLY A 128 9.50 14.44 0.11
C GLY A 128 10.33 14.51 1.39
N PHE A 129 11.32 13.64 1.48
CA PHE A 129 12.18 13.48 2.64
C PHE A 129 13.61 13.90 2.31
N SER A 130 14.37 14.32 3.31
CA SER A 130 15.75 14.80 3.12
C SER A 130 16.81 13.70 3.21
N GLY A 131 16.46 12.55 3.78
CA GLY A 131 17.31 11.37 3.89
C GLY A 131 16.80 10.22 3.01
N GLU A 132 17.61 9.17 2.93
CA GLU A 132 17.27 7.94 2.22
C GLU A 132 16.17 7.15 2.94
N GLY A 133 15.43 6.32 2.20
CA GLY A 133 14.38 5.45 2.75
C GLY A 133 13.31 6.19 3.56
N GLY A 134 12.94 7.40 3.15
CA GLY A 134 11.95 8.21 3.87
C GLY A 134 12.43 8.81 5.19
N THR A 135 13.73 8.77 5.50
CA THR A 135 14.26 9.34 6.76
C THR A 135 14.47 10.85 6.68
N GLY A 136 14.60 11.49 7.84
CA GLY A 136 14.88 12.93 7.94
C GLY A 136 13.63 13.81 7.87
N ALA A 137 13.82 15.10 7.56
CA ALA A 137 12.75 16.09 7.70
C ALA A 137 11.77 16.04 6.51
N PRO A 138 10.46 15.75 6.73
CA PRO A 138 9.47 15.76 5.68
C PRO A 138 9.17 17.17 5.20
N ARG A 139 8.92 17.33 3.89
CA ARG A 139 8.44 18.59 3.29
C ARG A 139 7.44 18.31 2.18
N ALA A 140 6.36 19.09 2.16
CA ALA A 140 5.44 19.08 1.05
C ALA A 140 6.17 19.47 -0.25
N ILE A 141 5.86 18.74 -1.32
CA ILE A 141 6.27 19.01 -2.68
C ILE A 141 5.02 19.42 -3.45
N THR A 142 5.12 20.49 -4.23
CA THR A 142 4.09 20.88 -5.20
C THR A 142 4.60 20.48 -6.59
N PRO A 143 4.06 19.40 -7.20
CA PRO A 143 4.52 18.95 -8.49
C PRO A 143 4.38 20.00 -9.58
N ARG A 144 5.34 20.04 -10.51
CA ARG A 144 5.33 20.93 -11.67
C ARG A 144 5.56 20.14 -12.94
N ALA A 145 5.15 20.72 -14.06
CA ALA A 145 5.40 20.14 -15.36
C ALA A 145 6.90 19.89 -15.57
N GLY A 146 7.26 18.67 -15.97
CA GLY A 146 8.63 18.22 -16.20
C GLY A 146 9.37 17.69 -14.97
N ASP A 147 8.78 17.74 -13.77
CA ASP A 147 9.23 16.91 -12.66
C ASP A 147 8.84 15.44 -12.94
N THR A 148 9.56 14.47 -12.38
CA THR A 148 9.28 13.05 -12.55
C THR A 148 9.13 12.32 -11.22
N PHE A 149 8.51 11.14 -11.27
CA PHE A 149 8.38 10.24 -10.14
C PHE A 149 8.68 8.82 -10.61
N THR A 150 9.73 8.22 -10.05
CA THR A 150 10.05 6.80 -10.25
C THR A 150 9.43 6.01 -9.12
N ILE A 151 8.52 5.10 -9.43
CA ILE A 151 7.80 4.32 -8.41
C ILE A 151 8.76 3.34 -7.74
N LEU A 152 8.56 3.10 -6.45
CA LEU A 152 9.25 2.04 -5.72
C LEU A 152 8.32 0.85 -5.58
N GLU A 153 8.68 -0.26 -6.22
CA GLU A 153 8.00 -1.53 -6.14
C GLU A 153 8.52 -2.31 -4.94
N GLN A 154 7.65 -3.07 -4.26
CA GLN A 154 8.01 -3.86 -3.09
C GLN A 154 8.01 -5.34 -3.42
N TRP A 155 9.08 -6.01 -3.00
CA TRP A 155 9.34 -7.41 -3.30
C TRP A 155 9.70 -8.17 -2.02
N ILE A 156 9.12 -9.35 -1.82
CA ILE A 156 9.43 -10.26 -0.72
C ILE A 156 10.51 -11.22 -1.17
N GLU A 157 11.65 -11.15 -0.52
CA GLU A 157 12.85 -11.92 -0.83
C GLU A 157 13.39 -12.60 0.42
N ALA A 158 14.14 -13.70 0.26
CA ALA A 158 14.86 -14.31 1.38
C ALA A 158 16.21 -13.62 1.60
N ASP A 159 16.49 -13.22 2.83
CA ASP A 159 17.80 -12.72 3.25
C ASP A 159 18.86 -13.84 3.33
N GLU A 160 20.10 -13.51 3.68
CA GLU A 160 21.21 -14.48 3.78
C GLU A 160 20.97 -15.58 4.82
N ASP A 161 20.11 -15.32 5.82
CA ASP A 161 19.74 -16.25 6.88
C ASP A 161 18.46 -17.04 6.54
N GLY A 162 17.84 -16.76 5.39
CA GLY A 162 16.61 -17.39 4.90
C GLY A 162 15.33 -16.80 5.49
N ASN A 163 15.39 -15.62 6.11
CA ASN A 163 14.19 -14.91 6.56
C ASN A 163 13.60 -14.11 5.41
N GLU A 164 12.27 -14.01 5.36
CA GLU A 164 11.59 -13.12 4.42
C GLU A 164 11.80 -11.66 4.82
N VAL A 165 12.22 -10.85 3.84
CA VAL A 165 12.39 -9.40 3.96
C VAL A 165 11.74 -8.70 2.78
N ILE A 166 11.23 -7.50 3.02
CA ILE A 166 10.68 -6.65 1.95
C ILE A 166 11.77 -5.70 1.47
N ASN A 167 12.08 -5.76 0.18
CA ASN A 167 13.01 -4.86 -0.49
C ASN A 167 12.26 -3.95 -1.47
N GLU A 168 12.77 -2.72 -1.64
CA GLU A 168 12.23 -1.73 -2.56
C GLU A 168 13.14 -1.62 -3.80
N TYR A 169 12.54 -1.72 -4.99
CA TYR A 169 13.23 -1.57 -6.28
C TYR A 169 12.61 -0.46 -7.12
N LEU A 170 13.42 0.19 -7.96
CA LEU A 170 12.92 1.21 -8.88
C LEU A 170 12.10 0.55 -9.99
N GLY A 171 10.83 0.90 -10.06
CA GLY A 171 9.94 0.59 -11.17
C GLY A 171 10.04 1.65 -12.27
N GLU A 172 8.93 1.83 -12.99
CA GLU A 172 8.85 2.79 -14.07
C GLU A 172 8.78 4.25 -13.59
N THR A 173 9.15 5.18 -14.48
CA THR A 173 9.19 6.62 -14.21
C THR A 173 8.11 7.34 -15.01
N LEU A 174 7.27 8.10 -14.29
CA LEU A 174 6.25 8.96 -14.87
C LEU A 174 6.68 10.43 -14.84
N THR A 175 6.16 11.22 -15.77
CA THR A 175 6.47 12.65 -15.88
C THR A 175 5.24 13.49 -15.61
N PHE A 176 5.31 14.39 -14.62
CA PHE A 176 4.21 15.32 -14.37
C PHE A 176 4.01 16.23 -15.59
N GLN A 177 2.80 16.22 -16.16
CA GLN A 177 2.41 17.07 -17.30
C GLN A 177 1.76 18.40 -16.86
N GLY A 178 1.87 18.74 -15.57
CA GLY A 178 1.21 19.89 -14.96
C GLY A 178 -0.11 19.55 -14.25
N THR A 179 -0.57 18.31 -14.36
CA THR A 179 -1.62 17.70 -13.53
C THR A 179 -1.03 16.57 -12.69
N PRO A 180 -1.66 16.23 -11.54
CA PRO A 180 -1.31 15.01 -10.80
C PRO A 180 -1.54 13.76 -11.63
N PHE A 181 -0.93 12.64 -11.21
CA PHE A 181 -1.19 11.35 -11.81
C PHE A 181 -2.58 10.85 -11.43
N GLU A 182 -3.20 10.12 -12.36
CA GLU A 182 -4.47 9.43 -12.14
C GLU A 182 -4.19 7.98 -11.76
N VAL A 183 -5.00 7.43 -10.84
CA VAL A 183 -4.94 6.01 -10.51
C VAL A 183 -5.88 5.25 -11.43
N ILE A 184 -5.39 4.18 -12.05
CA ILE A 184 -6.16 3.28 -12.91
C ILE A 184 -6.14 1.89 -12.28
N ALA A 185 -7.32 1.31 -12.11
CA ALA A 185 -7.47 -0.05 -11.60
C ALA A 185 -7.57 -1.05 -12.76
N TYR A 186 -6.83 -2.14 -12.64
CA TYR A 186 -6.82 -3.26 -13.57
C TYR A 186 -7.19 -4.56 -12.86
N GLU A 187 -7.74 -5.51 -13.62
CA GLU A 187 -7.79 -6.90 -13.15
C GLU A 187 -6.35 -7.39 -12.94
N GLY A 188 -6.10 -8.02 -11.80
CA GLY A 188 -4.76 -8.48 -11.47
C GLY A 188 -4.22 -9.51 -12.47
N TYR A 189 -2.90 -9.55 -12.60
CA TYR A 189 -2.25 -10.44 -13.55
C TYR A 189 -2.54 -11.92 -13.23
N PRO A 190 -2.73 -12.78 -14.25
CA PRO A 190 -2.83 -14.22 -14.00
C PRO A 190 -1.51 -14.74 -13.43
N GLY A 191 -1.58 -15.60 -12.40
CA GLY A 191 -0.40 -16.19 -11.78
C GLY A 191 -0.72 -16.80 -10.43
N ASP A 192 0.32 -17.30 -9.77
CA ASP A 192 0.25 -17.80 -8.41
C ASP A 192 0.41 -16.61 -7.44
N TYR A 193 -0.49 -16.54 -6.46
CA TYR A 193 -0.47 -15.50 -5.41
C TYR A 193 -0.34 -16.18 -4.06
N SER A 194 0.48 -15.59 -3.19
CA SER A 194 0.38 -15.78 -1.75
C SER A 194 -0.45 -14.65 -1.16
N LEU A 195 -1.45 -15.01 -0.37
CA LEU A 195 -2.25 -14.04 0.37
C LEU A 195 -1.84 -14.09 1.83
N SER A 196 -1.72 -12.95 2.49
CA SER A 196 -1.51 -12.89 3.94
C SER A 196 -2.56 -12.06 4.62
N ILE A 197 -2.90 -12.47 5.84
CA ILE A 197 -3.71 -11.69 6.79
C ILE A 197 -2.78 -11.27 7.91
N THR A 198 -2.68 -9.98 8.15
CA THR A 198 -1.94 -9.42 9.28
C THR A 198 -2.91 -8.78 10.24
N ALA A 199 -2.96 -9.26 11.48
CA ALA A 199 -3.73 -8.67 12.57
C ALA A 199 -2.80 -7.87 13.48
N THR A 200 -3.17 -6.62 13.76
CA THR A 200 -2.46 -5.72 14.66
C THR A 200 -3.32 -5.43 15.87
N ASP A 201 -2.79 -5.52 17.09
CA ASP A 201 -3.49 -5.08 18.29
C ASP A 201 -3.41 -3.54 18.50
N LEU A 202 -4.19 -2.99 19.43
CA LEU A 202 -4.15 -1.55 19.74
C LEU A 202 -2.81 -1.05 20.32
N ASN A 203 -1.89 -1.96 20.67
CA ASN A 203 -0.53 -1.64 21.12
C ASN A 203 0.49 -1.66 19.97
N GLY A 204 0.08 -2.04 18.76
CA GLY A 204 0.94 -2.16 17.57
C GLY A 204 1.69 -3.48 17.47
N ASN A 205 1.30 -4.52 18.21
CA ASN A 205 1.84 -5.87 18.00
C ASN A 205 1.17 -6.52 16.80
N GLU A 206 1.96 -7.19 15.95
CA GLU A 206 1.49 -7.76 14.69
C GLU A 206 1.66 -9.28 14.66
N VAL A 207 0.69 -9.97 14.06
CA VAL A 207 0.76 -11.39 13.72
C VAL A 207 0.29 -11.55 12.28
N THR A 208 1.14 -12.19 11.46
CA THR A 208 0.86 -12.44 10.03
C THR A 208 0.77 -13.94 9.79
N GLU A 209 -0.27 -14.34 9.05
CA GLU A 209 -0.45 -15.71 8.57
C GLU A 209 -0.67 -15.70 7.06
N TYR A 210 -0.14 -16.70 6.38
CA TYR A 210 -0.16 -16.83 4.92
C TYR A 210 -1.10 -17.96 4.47
N ALA A 211 -1.73 -17.78 3.31
CA ALA A 211 -2.63 -18.72 2.64
C ALA A 211 -2.14 -19.06 1.23
#